data_AF-A0A7Y3TAH5-F1
#
_entry.id   AF-A0A7Y3TAH5-F1
#
_cell.length_a   1.000
_cell.length_b   1.000
_cell.length_c   1.000
_cell.angle_alpha   90.00
_cell.angle_beta   90.00
_cell.angle_gamma   90.00
#
_symmetry.space_group_name_H-M   'P 1'
#
loop_
_entity.id
_entity.type
_entity.pdbx_description
1 polymer ?
#
loop_
_entity_poly.entity_id
_entity_poly.type
_entity_poly.pdbx_seq_one_letter_code
_entity_poly.pdbx_strand_id
1 'polypeptide(L)'
;MMRSTLQNDPATARAMTELSGRERVAQVIEGMKHENAALQDPNVRAERFVNRWQELQGQRRELRGWQHNEARGKVESQMSGLAKSLERDPQAESIVRNRSRELGIKHELRREQSIARALQEEMSRGQRLSRGIGMGM
;
A
#
# COMPACT_ATOMS: atom_id res chain seq x y z
N MET A 1 -11.72 -4.75 -8.05
CA MET A 1 -11.10 -5.88 -8.77
C MET A 1 -10.38 -5.46 -10.04
N MET A 2 -11.04 -4.92 -11.08
CA MET A 2 -10.40 -4.64 -12.37
C MET A 2 -9.06 -3.88 -12.31
N ARG A 3 -8.97 -2.79 -11.54
CA ARG A 3 -7.70 -2.06 -11.39
C ARG A 3 -6.58 -2.90 -10.79
N SER A 4 -6.90 -3.77 -9.83
CA SER A 4 -5.95 -4.67 -9.17
C SER A 4 -5.50 -5.77 -10.13
N THR A 5 -6.43 -6.32 -10.92
CA THR A 5 -6.12 -7.26 -12.00
C THR A 5 -5.16 -6.65 -13.01
N LEU A 6 -5.45 -5.45 -13.53
CA LEU A 6 -4.59 -4.81 -14.52
C LEU A 6 -3.19 -4.43 -14.00
N GLN A 7 -3.07 -4.19 -12.69
CA GLN A 7 -1.79 -3.86 -12.06
C GLN A 7 -0.91 -5.10 -11.83
N ASN A 8 -1.52 -6.26 -11.56
CA ASN A 8 -0.79 -7.46 -11.15
C ASN A 8 -0.80 -8.59 -12.20
N ASP A 9 -1.60 -8.46 -13.26
CA ASP A 9 -1.65 -9.39 -14.40
C ASP A 9 -1.34 -8.64 -15.70
N PRO A 10 -0.07 -8.69 -16.17
CA PRO A 10 0.34 -8.01 -17.40
C PRO A 10 -0.30 -8.61 -18.66
N ALA A 11 -0.75 -9.87 -18.64
CA ALA A 11 -1.46 -10.47 -19.78
C ALA A 11 -2.86 -9.84 -19.91
N THR A 12 -3.55 -9.64 -18.79
CA THR A 12 -4.83 -8.92 -18.79
C THR A 12 -4.67 -7.45 -19.17
N ALA A 13 -3.57 -6.80 -18.77
CA ALA A 13 -3.26 -5.44 -19.19
C ALA A 13 -3.07 -5.33 -20.72
N ARG A 14 -2.31 -6.26 -21.33
CA ARG A 14 -2.12 -6.32 -22.78
C ARG A 14 -3.43 -6.62 -23.51
N ALA A 15 -4.26 -7.50 -22.97
CA ALA A 15 -5.53 -7.83 -23.59
C ALA A 15 -6.52 -6.65 -23.68
N MET A 16 -6.45 -5.71 -22.74
CA MET A 16 -7.24 -4.48 -22.81
C MET A 16 -6.86 -3.60 -24.01
N THR A 17 -5.60 -3.67 -24.48
CA THR A 17 -5.10 -2.89 -25.61
C THR A 17 -5.12 -3.66 -26.92
N GLU A 18 -4.85 -4.97 -26.88
CA GLU A 18 -4.59 -5.80 -28.07
C GLU A 18 -5.83 -6.59 -28.52
N LEU A 19 -6.70 -7.01 -27.59
CA LEU A 19 -7.89 -7.81 -27.93
C LEU A 19 -9.13 -6.91 -28.03
N SER A 20 -10.19 -7.41 -28.67
CA SER A 20 -11.47 -6.70 -28.82
C SER A 20 -12.66 -7.65 -28.61
N GLY A 21 -13.86 -7.07 -28.41
CA GLY A 21 -15.10 -7.83 -28.32
C GLY A 21 -15.09 -8.91 -27.23
N ARG A 22 -15.55 -10.12 -27.57
CA ARG A 22 -15.68 -11.25 -26.62
C ARG A 22 -14.34 -11.75 -26.09
N GLU A 23 -13.28 -11.68 -26.88
CA GLU A 23 -11.94 -12.17 -26.50
C GLU A 23 -11.33 -11.31 -25.40
N ARG A 24 -11.46 -9.97 -25.51
CA ARG A 24 -11.07 -9.05 -24.43
C ARG A 24 -11.81 -9.36 -23.13
N VAL A 25 -13.13 -9.55 -23.22
CA VAL A 25 -13.96 -9.82 -22.05
C VAL A 25 -13.57 -11.15 -21.39
N ALA A 26 -13.34 -12.20 -22.18
CA ALA A 26 -12.90 -13.50 -21.69
C ALA A 26 -11.57 -13.39 -20.92
N GLN A 27 -10.57 -12.70 -21.51
CA GLN A 27 -9.27 -12.52 -20.87
C GLN A 27 -9.36 -11.70 -19.58
N VAL A 28 -10.18 -10.65 -19.55
CA VAL A 28 -10.39 -9.85 -18.33
C VAL A 28 -11.04 -10.68 -17.23
N ILE A 29 -12.01 -11.53 -17.56
CA ILE A 29 -12.65 -12.43 -16.58
C ILE A 29 -11.62 -13.43 -16.03
N GLU A 30 -10.78 -14.00 -16.89
CA GLU A 30 -9.71 -14.92 -16.47
C GLU A 30 -8.71 -14.24 -15.54
N GLY A 31 -8.22 -13.06 -15.90
CA GLY A 31 -7.35 -12.26 -15.04
C GLY A 31 -8.01 -11.91 -13.71
N MET A 32 -9.31 -11.59 -13.71
CA MET A 32 -10.04 -11.34 -12.46
C MET A 32 -10.14 -12.58 -11.57
N LYS A 33 -10.28 -13.77 -12.15
CA LYS A 33 -10.26 -15.04 -11.39
C LYS A 33 -8.88 -15.31 -10.80
N HIS A 34 -7.83 -15.14 -11.59
CA HIS A 34 -6.45 -15.29 -11.13
C HIS A 34 -6.13 -14.32 -10.00
N GLU A 35 -6.51 -13.06 -10.16
CA GLU A 35 -6.37 -12.04 -9.13
C GLU A 35 -7.14 -12.40 -7.85
N ASN A 36 -8.37 -12.89 -7.98
CA ASN A 36 -9.16 -13.31 -6.83
C ASN A 36 -8.53 -14.51 -6.11
N ALA A 37 -7.97 -15.48 -6.85
CA ALA A 37 -7.26 -16.63 -6.28
C ALA A 37 -5.96 -16.18 -5.58
N ALA A 38 -5.19 -15.28 -6.19
CA ALA A 38 -3.98 -14.72 -5.59
C ALA A 38 -4.30 -13.97 -4.28
N LEU A 39 -5.42 -13.24 -4.24
CA LEU A 39 -5.88 -12.57 -3.03
C LEU A 39 -6.39 -13.53 -1.94
N GLN A 40 -6.54 -14.84 -2.18
CA GLN A 40 -6.83 -15.79 -1.10
C GLN A 40 -5.57 -16.12 -0.28
N ASP A 41 -4.38 -16.00 -0.85
CA ASP A 41 -3.12 -16.24 -0.15
C ASP A 41 -2.73 -15.03 0.74
N PRO A 42 -2.63 -15.20 2.07
CA PRO A 42 -2.21 -14.12 2.96
C PRO A 42 -0.78 -13.63 2.69
N ASN A 43 0.11 -14.46 2.13
CA ASN A 43 1.46 -14.03 1.76
C ASN A 43 1.43 -13.04 0.61
N VAL A 44 0.62 -13.30 -0.42
CA VAL A 44 0.44 -12.38 -1.55
C VAL A 44 -0.14 -11.05 -1.08
N ARG A 45 -1.15 -11.08 -0.19
CA ARG A 45 -1.73 -9.85 0.37
C ARG A 45 -0.70 -9.06 1.21
N ALA A 46 0.08 -9.75 2.03
CA ALA A 46 1.15 -9.15 2.83
C ALA A 46 2.26 -8.54 1.95
N GLU A 47 2.70 -9.24 0.91
CA GLU A 47 3.71 -8.76 -0.02
C GLU A 47 3.24 -7.50 -0.75
N ARG A 48 2.00 -7.51 -1.27
CA ARG A 48 1.39 -6.34 -1.91
C ARG A 48 1.29 -5.15 -0.96
N PHE A 49 0.93 -5.40 0.30
CA PHE A 49 0.93 -4.36 1.32
C PHE A 49 2.33 -3.74 1.46
N VAL A 50 3.37 -4.56 1.61
CA VAL A 50 4.75 -4.09 1.79
C VAL A 50 5.21 -3.28 0.58
N ASN A 51 5.01 -3.80 -0.64
CA ASN A 51 5.39 -3.13 -1.88
C ASN A 51 4.69 -1.77 -2.01
N ARG A 52 3.37 -1.73 -1.80
CA ARG A 52 2.61 -0.47 -1.88
C ARG A 52 3.00 0.52 -0.80
N TRP A 53 3.26 0.05 0.42
CA TRP A 53 3.71 0.89 1.52
C TRP A 53 5.05 1.54 1.20
N GLN A 54 6.02 0.76 0.70
CA GLN A 54 7.35 1.26 0.33
C GLN A 54 7.29 2.28 -0.82
N GLU A 55 6.46 2.03 -1.83
CA GLU A 55 6.20 2.98 -2.92
C GLU A 55 5.68 4.32 -2.38
N LEU A 56 4.66 4.29 -1.52
CA LEU A 56 4.08 5.49 -0.91
C LEU A 56 5.07 6.20 0.02
N GLN A 57 5.88 5.47 0.80
CA GLN A 57 6.99 6.04 1.57
C GLN A 57 8.01 6.73 0.66
N GLY A 58 8.32 6.16 -0.50
CA GLY A 58 9.15 6.79 -1.53
C GLY A 58 8.59 8.14 -1.97
N GLN A 59 7.34 8.14 -2.46
CA GLN A 59 6.64 9.36 -2.89
C GLN A 59 6.57 10.43 -1.79
N ARG A 60 6.26 10.03 -0.55
CA ARG A 60 6.24 10.95 0.59
C ARG A 60 7.61 11.59 0.86
N ARG A 61 8.71 10.85 0.66
CA ARG A 61 10.08 11.35 0.83
C ARG A 61 10.51 12.30 -0.29
N GLU A 62 9.94 12.18 -1.48
CA GLU A 62 10.19 13.10 -2.60
C GLU A 62 9.42 14.42 -2.43
N LEU A 63 8.22 14.36 -1.82
CA LEU A 63 7.35 15.52 -1.56
C LEU A 63 7.82 16.35 -0.35
N ARG A 64 8.95 17.06 -0.52
CA ARG A 64 9.58 17.94 0.49
C ARG A 64 9.12 19.40 0.37
N GLY A 65 9.20 20.17 1.44
CA GLY A 65 8.84 21.60 1.41
C GLY A 65 7.32 21.86 1.51
N TRP A 66 6.96 23.12 1.71
CA TRP A 66 5.58 23.53 1.99
C TRP A 66 4.70 23.49 0.74
N GLN A 67 5.26 23.73 -0.45
CA GLN A 67 4.53 23.72 -1.72
C GLN A 67 3.94 22.35 -2.07
N HIS A 68 4.50 21.26 -1.53
CA HIS A 68 4.03 19.89 -1.75
C HIS A 68 3.10 19.38 -0.63
N ASN A 69 2.66 20.23 0.29
CA ASN A 69 1.84 19.84 1.44
C ASN A 69 0.54 19.11 1.03
N GLU A 70 -0.15 19.59 -0.01
CA GLU A 70 -1.39 18.97 -0.49
C GLU A 70 -1.14 17.58 -1.09
N ALA A 71 -0.17 17.48 -2.00
CA ALA A 71 0.22 16.21 -2.61
C ALA A 71 0.69 15.20 -1.55
N ARG A 72 1.47 15.65 -0.56
CA ARG A 72 1.90 14.82 0.56
C ARG A 72 0.71 14.35 1.40
N GLY A 73 -0.27 15.22 1.65
CA GLY A 73 -1.50 14.85 2.35
C GLY A 73 -2.30 13.76 1.63
N LYS A 74 -2.34 13.77 0.29
CA LYS A 74 -2.96 12.71 -0.51
C LYS A 74 -2.22 11.37 -0.36
N VAL A 75 -0.88 11.38 -0.40
CA VAL A 75 -0.05 10.19 -0.17
C VAL A 75 -0.28 9.65 1.25
N GLU A 76 -0.23 10.50 2.28
CA GLU A 76 -0.46 10.12 3.68
C GLU A 76 -1.88 9.54 3.89
N SER A 77 -2.89 10.07 3.20
CA SER A 77 -4.25 9.52 3.21
C SER A 77 -4.32 8.11 2.63
N GLN A 78 -3.64 7.86 1.49
CA GLN A 78 -3.55 6.53 0.89
C GLN A 78 -2.85 5.54 1.83
N MET A 79 -1.77 5.96 2.48
CA MET A 79 -1.07 5.13 3.46
C MET A 79 -1.94 4.80 4.66
N SER A 80 -2.71 5.76 5.17
CA SER A 80 -3.67 5.54 6.26
C SER A 80 -4.75 4.53 5.85
N GLY A 81 -5.28 4.64 4.63
CA GLY A 81 -6.23 3.66 4.08
C GLY A 81 -5.62 2.26 3.97
N LEU A 82 -4.38 2.16 3.52
CA LEU A 82 -3.66 0.89 3.42
C LEU A 82 -3.40 0.25 4.80
N ALA A 83 -2.99 1.04 5.80
CA ALA A 83 -2.84 0.55 7.17
C ALA A 83 -4.18 0.01 7.72
N LYS A 84 -5.30 0.70 7.47
CA LYS A 84 -6.64 0.23 7.87
C LYS A 84 -7.06 -1.05 7.17
N SER A 85 -6.64 -1.29 5.92
CA SER A 85 -6.93 -2.57 5.27
C SER A 85 -6.13 -3.71 5.90
N LEU A 86 -4.90 -3.45 6.35
CA LEU A 86 -4.10 -4.46 7.07
C LEU A 86 -4.69 -4.79 8.45
N GLU A 87 -5.19 -3.79 9.19
CA GLU A 87 -5.88 -4.00 10.48
C GLU A 87 -7.12 -4.92 10.34
N ARG A 88 -7.69 -5.02 9.14
CA ARG A 88 -8.83 -5.89 8.82
C ARG A 88 -8.43 -7.28 8.31
N ASP A 89 -7.13 -7.55 8.17
CA ASP A 89 -6.59 -8.81 7.65
C ASP A 89 -5.55 -9.39 8.62
N PRO A 90 -6.00 -10.07 9.70
CA PRO A 90 -5.11 -10.57 10.75
C PRO A 90 -4.03 -11.53 10.26
N GLN A 91 -4.31 -12.29 9.20
CA GLN A 91 -3.36 -13.24 8.62
C GLN A 91 -2.22 -12.51 7.91
N ALA A 92 -2.55 -11.55 7.03
CA ALA A 92 -1.53 -10.72 6.39
C ALA A 92 -0.80 -9.85 7.43
N GLU A 93 -1.50 -9.32 8.43
CA GLU A 93 -0.92 -8.51 9.49
C GLU A 93 0.21 -9.24 10.23
N SER A 94 -0.01 -10.51 10.59
CA SER A 94 1.01 -11.35 11.23
C SER A 94 2.27 -11.51 10.36
N ILE A 95 2.10 -11.71 9.05
CA ILE A 95 3.22 -11.84 8.10
C ILE A 95 3.97 -10.51 7.97
N VAL A 96 3.24 -9.40 7.79
CA VAL A 96 3.84 -8.06 7.68
C VAL A 96 4.56 -7.67 8.97
N ARG A 97 4.07 -8.10 10.14
CA ARG A 97 4.71 -7.85 11.45
C ARG A 97 6.15 -8.36 11.50
N ASN A 98 6.42 -9.51 10.91
CA ASN A 98 7.78 -10.06 10.81
C ASN A 98 8.70 -9.22 9.91
N ARG A 99 8.13 -8.36 9.05
CA ARG A 99 8.82 -7.46 8.13
C ARG A 99 8.77 -5.99 8.58
N SER A 100 8.40 -5.72 9.82
CA SER A 100 8.27 -4.37 10.41
C SER A 100 9.47 -3.46 10.14
N ARG A 101 10.69 -3.99 10.20
CA ARG A 101 11.94 -3.26 9.93
C ARG A 101 12.01 -2.73 8.50
N GLU A 102 11.53 -3.49 7.51
CA GLU A 102 11.48 -3.07 6.09
C GLU A 102 10.52 -1.90 5.86
N LEU A 103 9.57 -1.70 6.78
CA LEU A 103 8.56 -0.65 6.70
C LEU A 103 8.97 0.63 7.47
N GLY A 104 10.19 0.66 8.00
CA GLY A 104 10.73 1.80 8.75
C GLY A 104 10.41 1.77 10.24
N ILE A 105 9.80 0.70 10.75
CA ILE A 105 9.62 0.52 12.20
C ILE A 105 10.94 0.01 12.79
N LYS A 106 11.72 0.93 13.36
CA LYS A 106 13.06 0.65 13.92
C LYS A 106 13.03 0.05 15.33
N HIS A 107 11.88 0.08 15.98
CA HIS A 107 11.68 -0.41 17.35
C HIS A 107 11.03 -1.79 17.31
N GLU A 108 11.28 -2.60 18.34
CA GLU A 108 10.57 -3.87 18.47
C GLU A 108 9.09 -3.63 18.80
N LEU A 109 8.21 -4.22 17.98
CA LEU A 109 6.78 -4.21 18.25
C LEU A 109 6.49 -5.11 19.45
N ARG A 110 5.80 -4.58 20.45
CA ARG A 110 5.31 -5.39 21.57
C ARG A 110 4.42 -6.51 21.05
N ARG A 111 4.30 -7.63 21.79
CA ARG A 111 3.51 -8.80 21.38
C ARG A 111 2.07 -8.44 21.00
N GLU A 112 1.46 -7.51 21.74
CA GLU A 112 0.07 -7.07 21.54
C GLU A 112 -0.06 -5.83 20.63
N GLN A 113 1.06 -5.26 20.18
CA GLN A 113 1.02 -4.07 19.34
C GLN A 113 0.74 -4.47 17.88
N SER A 114 -0.40 -3.99 17.37
CA SER A 114 -0.74 -4.06 15.95
C SER A 114 0.30 -3.30 15.12
N ILE A 115 0.79 -3.95 14.05
CA ILE A 115 1.72 -3.29 13.13
C ILE A 115 1.00 -2.18 12.35
N ALA A 116 -0.27 -2.35 12.01
CA ALA A 116 -1.05 -1.32 11.34
C ALA A 116 -1.12 -0.03 12.18
N ARG A 117 -1.31 -0.17 13.50
CA ARG A 117 -1.29 0.95 14.45
C ARG A 117 0.09 1.58 14.56
N ALA A 118 1.14 0.78 14.69
CA ALA A 118 2.51 1.29 14.73
C ALA A 118 2.89 2.09 13.47
N LEU A 119 2.46 1.64 12.30
CA LEU A 119 2.66 2.35 11.03
C LEU A 119 1.91 3.70 11.00
N GLN A 120 0.70 3.76 11.55
CA GLN A 120 -0.05 5.01 11.69
C GLN A 120 0.64 5.99 12.64
N GLU A 121 1.13 5.50 13.78
CA GLU A 121 1.89 6.32 14.75
C GLU A 121 3.16 6.90 14.13
N GLU A 122 3.94 6.09 13.39
CA GLU A 122 5.14 6.55 12.67
C GLU A 122 4.81 7.65 11.65
N MET A 123 3.70 7.52 10.92
CA MET A 123 3.27 8.57 9.99
C MET A 123 2.92 9.87 10.72
N SER A 124 2.17 9.79 11.82
CA SER A 124 1.80 10.95 12.64
C SER A 124 3.02 11.63 13.27
N ARG A 125 4.01 10.87 13.74
CA ARG A 125 5.29 11.42 14.22
C ARG A 125 6.02 12.20 13.12
N GLY A 126 6.15 11.61 11.93
CA GLY A 126 6.76 12.30 10.78
C GLY A 126 6.01 13.57 10.34
N GLN A 127 4.68 13.58 10.48
CA GLN A 127 3.84 14.72 10.13
C GLN A 127 4.06 15.91 11.09
N ARG A 128 4.19 15.64 12.40
CA ARG A 128 4.49 16.67 13.41
C ARG A 128 5.86 17.31 13.16
N LEU A 129 6.87 16.50 12.88
CA LEU A 129 8.22 16.98 12.53
C LEU A 129 8.20 17.82 11.24
N SER A 130 7.42 17.40 10.24
CA SER A 130 7.33 18.12 8.95
C SER A 130 6.59 19.46 9.05
N ARG A 131 5.65 19.61 9.99
CA ARG A 131 4.93 20.89 10.22
C ARG A 131 5.68 21.82 11.18
N GLY A 132 6.47 21.29 12.11
CA GLY A 132 7.23 22.09 13.08
C GLY A 132 8.40 22.88 12.48
N ILE A 133 8.85 22.54 11.27
CA ILE A 133 9.99 23.20 10.60
C ILE A 133 9.55 24.44 9.78
N GLY A 134 8.25 24.76 9.75
CA GLY A 134 7.70 25.87 8.96
C GLY A 134 7.25 27.12 9.73
N MET A 135 7.45 27.18 11.05
CA MET A 135 7.06 28.33 11.88
C MET A 135 8.29 28.88 12.58
N GLY A 136 9.09 29.62 11.83
CA GLY A 136 10.33 30.21 12.32
C GLY A 136 11.00 31.06 11.26
N MET A 137 10.24 31.98 10.64
CA MET A 137 10.70 33.26 10.07
C MET A 137 9.50 34.19 9.97
#